data_AF-A0A2E7EWD8-F1
#
_entry.id   AF-A0A2E7EWD8-F1
#
_cell.length_a   1.000
_cell.length_b   1.000
_cell.length_c   1.000
_cell.angle_alpha   90.00
_cell.angle_beta   90.00
_cell.angle_gamma   90.00
#
_symmetry.space_group_name_H-M   'P 1'
#
loop_
_entity.id
_entity.type
_entity.pdbx_description
1 polymer ?
#
loop_
_entity_poly.entity_id
_entity_poly.type
_entity_poly.pdbx_seq_one_letter_code
_entity_poly.pdbx_strand_id
1 'polypeptide(L)'
;MTNYNAVFAATFAAGAGVMGMAQTADAQHAGHNNGMSDFDVYASSEYGFCDAKKIASVWGQSIWEGKMTLANKVRAGLTDLADADIASAEGVRCDWSEAELTYADATQLASYWGNSIEEAKSKVADLMSGMGHKRFVETFADAMADQTEGDEYDVGGNFETYVASSYGYCDAKKIASVWGQSILDGKLTIASKVSAGLTDLADADIASATSVSCDWSEAELSYDDAQRLADFWGNSVEEAKSKVATRMSEIGHKRFVEAFDYVLR
;
A
#
# COMPACT_ATOMS: atom_id res chain seq x y z
N MET A 1 -46.21 -30.29 17.20
CA MET A 1 -46.42 -30.04 15.76
C MET A 1 -45.59 -31.04 14.98
N THR A 2 -46.29 -31.96 14.33
CA THR A 2 -46.08 -32.48 12.96
C THR A 2 -44.65 -32.64 12.38
N ASN A 3 -44.28 -33.93 12.26
CA ASN A 3 -43.57 -34.67 11.18
C ASN A 3 -42.79 -33.96 10.06
N TYR A 4 -41.62 -34.55 9.75
CA TYR A 4 -41.15 -35.21 8.50
C TYR A 4 -39.60 -35.16 8.55
N ASN A 5 -38.75 -36.15 8.21
CA ASN A 5 -38.91 -37.47 7.64
C ASN A 5 -37.60 -38.27 7.87
N ALA A 6 -37.71 -39.57 7.65
CA ALA A 6 -36.73 -40.63 7.85
C ALA A 6 -35.51 -40.59 6.89
N VAL A 7 -34.38 -41.12 7.42
CA VAL A 7 -33.48 -42.14 6.82
C VAL A 7 -32.84 -41.83 5.46
N PHE A 8 -31.50 -41.78 5.44
CA PHE A 8 -30.71 -42.69 4.59
C PHE A 8 -29.33 -42.93 5.20
N ALA A 9 -29.10 -44.19 5.59
CA ALA A 9 -27.78 -44.75 5.80
C ALA A 9 -27.15 -45.00 4.42
N ALA A 10 -25.91 -44.57 4.23
CA ALA A 10 -25.06 -45.07 3.15
C ALA A 10 -23.77 -45.62 3.76
N THR A 11 -23.67 -46.93 3.60
CA THR A 11 -22.62 -47.85 3.99
C THR A 11 -21.22 -47.41 3.51
N PHE A 12 -20.23 -47.48 4.39
CA PHE A 12 -18.81 -47.46 4.04
C PHE A 12 -18.50 -48.70 3.19
N ALA A 13 -18.21 -48.50 1.90
CA ALA A 13 -17.55 -49.49 1.07
C ALA A 13 -16.11 -49.01 0.83
N ALA A 14 -15.17 -49.72 1.46
CA ALA A 14 -13.75 -49.60 1.17
C ALA A 14 -13.50 -50.07 -0.27
N GLY A 15 -13.19 -49.11 -1.16
CA GLY A 15 -12.72 -49.36 -2.50
C GLY A 15 -11.38 -48.65 -2.67
N ALA A 16 -10.30 -49.43 -2.76
CA ALA A 16 -8.99 -48.95 -3.16
C ALA A 16 -9.11 -48.34 -4.56
N GLY A 17 -8.87 -47.03 -4.66
CA GLY A 17 -8.94 -46.25 -5.89
C GLY A 17 -7.90 -45.15 -5.85
N VAL A 18 -6.94 -45.26 -6.75
CA VAL A 18 -5.76 -44.42 -6.90
C VAL A 18 -6.13 -43.06 -7.49
N MET A 19 -5.41 -42.02 -7.05
CA MET A 19 -5.22 -40.69 -7.68
C MET A 19 -6.42 -39.71 -7.71
N GLY A 20 -6.18 -38.56 -7.07
CA GLY A 20 -7.01 -37.36 -7.16
C GLY A 20 -6.68 -36.36 -6.06
N MET A 21 -5.40 -36.05 -5.85
CA MET A 21 -5.03 -34.88 -5.04
C MET A 21 -5.56 -33.66 -5.78
N ALA A 22 -6.53 -32.97 -5.17
CA ALA A 22 -6.93 -31.63 -5.58
C ALA A 22 -5.67 -30.76 -5.56
N GLN A 23 -5.22 -30.38 -6.75
CA GLN A 23 -4.15 -29.41 -6.92
C GLN A 23 -4.63 -28.11 -6.30
N THR A 24 -4.09 -27.79 -5.13
CA THR A 24 -3.91 -26.39 -4.72
C THR A 24 -3.17 -25.72 -5.88
N ALA A 25 -3.80 -24.75 -6.51
CA ALA A 25 -3.15 -23.96 -7.53
C ALA A 25 -2.00 -23.20 -6.85
N ASP A 26 -0.80 -23.77 -6.97
CA ASP A 26 0.44 -23.06 -6.74
C ASP A 26 0.39 -21.82 -7.64
N ALA A 27 0.25 -20.65 -7.03
CA ALA A 27 0.56 -19.39 -7.68
C ALA A 27 2.08 -19.38 -7.89
N GLN A 28 2.52 -20.11 -8.91
CA GLN A 28 3.90 -20.12 -9.34
C GLN A 28 4.21 -18.73 -9.87
N HIS A 29 5.13 -18.05 -9.17
CA HIS A 29 5.90 -16.94 -9.69
C HIS A 29 6.41 -17.29 -11.08
N ALA A 30 5.78 -16.70 -12.10
CA ALA A 30 6.16 -16.82 -13.49
C ALA A 30 6.51 -15.44 -14.04
N GLY A 31 7.82 -15.20 -14.15
CA GLY A 31 8.39 -14.60 -15.34
C GLY A 31 8.56 -13.09 -15.35
N HIS A 32 9.80 -12.66 -15.09
CA HIS A 32 10.38 -11.52 -15.81
C HIS A 32 10.20 -11.71 -17.33
N ASN A 33 9.56 -10.74 -18.00
CA ASN A 33 9.87 -10.31 -19.38
C ASN A 33 9.04 -9.06 -19.77
N ASN A 34 9.74 -7.92 -19.92
CA ASN A 34 9.36 -6.70 -20.67
C ASN A 34 8.06 -5.94 -20.35
N GLY A 35 7.48 -6.12 -19.15
CA GLY A 35 6.28 -5.41 -18.69
C GLY A 35 6.51 -4.74 -17.33
N MET A 36 5.81 -3.63 -17.11
CA MET A 36 5.68 -2.90 -15.83
C MET A 36 5.54 -3.88 -14.65
N SER A 37 6.34 -3.71 -13.59
CA SER A 37 6.35 -4.61 -12.42
C SER A 37 4.97 -4.65 -11.73
N ASP A 38 4.67 -5.69 -10.94
CA ASP A 38 3.42 -5.72 -10.15
C ASP A 38 3.30 -4.47 -9.28
N PHE A 39 4.41 -4.04 -8.69
CA PHE A 39 4.44 -2.80 -7.93
C PHE A 39 4.16 -1.57 -8.80
N ASP A 40 4.75 -1.49 -9.99
CA ASP A 40 4.52 -0.37 -10.91
C ASP A 40 3.05 -0.31 -11.35
N VAL A 41 2.39 -1.46 -11.58
CA VAL A 41 0.96 -1.52 -11.92
C VAL A 41 0.10 -1.04 -10.76
N TYR A 42 0.41 -1.44 -9.52
CA TYR A 42 -0.26 -0.89 -8.34
C TYR A 42 -0.02 0.61 -8.23
N ALA A 43 1.24 1.04 -8.33
CA ALA A 43 1.63 2.43 -8.13
C ALA A 43 0.99 3.36 -9.18
N SER A 44 0.86 2.91 -10.43
CA SER A 44 0.19 3.67 -11.50
C SER A 44 -1.35 3.54 -11.49
N SER A 45 -1.93 2.78 -10.56
CA SER A 45 -3.38 2.59 -10.48
C SER A 45 -4.06 3.68 -9.64
N GLU A 46 -5.38 3.72 -9.68
CA GLU A 46 -6.20 4.61 -8.84
C GLU A 46 -6.29 4.15 -7.38
N TYR A 47 -5.70 3.00 -7.03
CA TYR A 47 -5.74 2.45 -5.68
C TYR A 47 -4.62 3.00 -4.81
N GLY A 48 -4.98 3.45 -3.61
CA GLY A 48 -4.03 4.02 -2.64
C GLY A 48 -3.62 3.03 -1.55
N PHE A 49 -2.73 3.48 -0.65
CA PHE A 49 -2.25 2.66 0.47
C PHE A 49 -3.38 2.14 1.37
N CYS A 50 -4.41 2.96 1.61
CA CYS A 50 -5.60 2.54 2.36
C CYS A 50 -6.32 1.35 1.68
N ASP A 51 -6.38 1.32 0.35
CA ASP A 51 -6.97 0.20 -0.40
C ASP A 51 -6.14 -1.08 -0.25
N ALA A 52 -4.81 -0.96 -0.36
CA ALA A 52 -3.88 -2.07 -0.16
C ALA A 52 -3.97 -2.64 1.26
N LYS A 53 -4.12 -1.78 2.27
CA LYS A 53 -4.31 -2.16 3.67
C LYS A 53 -5.64 -2.88 3.88
N LYS A 54 -6.72 -2.39 3.28
CA LYS A 54 -8.06 -3.00 3.36
C LYS A 54 -8.11 -4.35 2.67
N ILE A 55 -7.61 -4.48 1.45
CA ILE A 55 -7.59 -5.77 0.75
C ILE A 55 -6.67 -6.78 1.45
N ALA A 56 -5.52 -6.34 1.98
CA ALA A 56 -4.64 -7.23 2.76
C ALA A 56 -5.37 -7.85 3.95
N SER A 57 -6.18 -7.06 4.66
CA SER A 57 -7.00 -7.56 5.77
C SER A 57 -8.02 -8.61 5.34
N VAL A 58 -8.63 -8.46 4.16
CA VAL A 58 -9.63 -9.41 3.63
C VAL A 58 -8.99 -10.75 3.29
N TRP A 59 -7.79 -10.70 2.71
CA TRP A 59 -7.08 -11.89 2.24
C TRP A 59 -6.17 -12.51 3.30
N GLY A 60 -6.10 -11.94 4.51
CA GLY A 60 -5.21 -12.41 5.56
C GLY A 60 -3.73 -12.26 5.20
N GLN A 61 -3.42 -11.24 4.40
CA GLN A 61 -2.13 -10.97 3.79
C GLN A 61 -1.41 -9.79 4.48
N SER A 62 -0.12 -9.66 4.21
CA SER A 62 0.60 -8.41 4.47
C SER A 62 0.10 -7.29 3.56
N ILE A 63 0.30 -6.02 3.95
CA ILE A 63 -0.07 -4.87 3.12
C ILE A 63 0.68 -4.90 1.77
N TRP A 64 1.94 -5.36 1.75
CA TRP A 64 2.70 -5.56 0.52
C TRP A 64 2.01 -6.55 -0.42
N GLU A 65 1.64 -7.72 0.08
CA GLU A 65 0.87 -8.71 -0.69
C GLU A 65 -0.50 -8.14 -1.09
N GLY A 66 -1.11 -7.28 -0.28
CA GLY A 66 -2.30 -6.52 -0.65
C GLY A 66 -2.09 -5.62 -1.87
N LYS A 67 -0.96 -4.90 -1.94
CA LYS A 67 -0.56 -4.12 -3.13
C LYS A 67 -0.43 -5.03 -4.35
N MET A 68 0.21 -6.19 -4.20
CA MET A 68 0.37 -7.15 -5.31
C MET A 68 -0.97 -7.76 -5.74
N THR A 69 -1.87 -8.03 -4.79
CA THR A 69 -3.23 -8.48 -5.07
C THR A 69 -3.99 -7.42 -5.86
N LEU A 70 -3.87 -6.14 -5.50
CA LEU A 70 -4.46 -5.04 -6.30
C LEU A 70 -3.86 -4.96 -7.69
N ALA A 71 -2.53 -4.99 -7.82
CA ALA A 71 -1.86 -4.98 -9.11
C ALA A 71 -2.36 -6.09 -10.04
N ASN A 72 -2.49 -7.30 -9.50
CA ASN A 72 -3.00 -8.45 -10.24
C ASN A 72 -4.46 -8.29 -10.65
N LYS A 73 -5.31 -7.76 -9.77
CA LYS A 73 -6.71 -7.46 -10.12
C LYS A 73 -6.82 -6.36 -11.16
N VAL A 74 -6.03 -5.30 -11.07
CA VAL A 74 -5.96 -4.21 -12.07
C VAL A 74 -5.56 -4.78 -13.43
N ARG A 75 -4.47 -5.56 -13.49
CA ARG A 75 -3.99 -6.18 -14.74
C ARG A 75 -5.03 -7.11 -15.37
N ALA A 76 -5.78 -7.83 -14.54
CA ALA A 76 -6.83 -8.75 -14.99
C ALA A 76 -8.15 -8.03 -15.35
N GLY A 77 -8.25 -6.71 -15.17
CA GLY A 77 -9.50 -5.97 -15.36
C GLY A 77 -10.59 -6.33 -14.34
N LEU A 78 -10.19 -6.78 -13.14
CA LEU A 78 -11.06 -7.24 -12.06
C LEU A 78 -11.24 -6.17 -10.97
N THR A 79 -11.27 -4.89 -11.36
CA THR A 79 -11.37 -3.76 -10.43
C THR A 79 -12.66 -3.79 -9.61
N ASP A 80 -13.78 -4.25 -10.18
CA ASP A 80 -15.04 -4.41 -9.43
C ASP A 80 -14.90 -5.40 -8.25
N LEU A 81 -14.10 -6.46 -8.43
CA LEU A 81 -13.80 -7.40 -7.35
C LEU A 81 -12.79 -6.84 -6.35
N ALA A 82 -11.88 -5.96 -6.78
CA ALA A 82 -11.01 -5.24 -5.85
C ALA A 82 -11.85 -4.30 -4.96
N ASP A 83 -12.75 -3.53 -5.58
CA ASP A 83 -13.64 -2.59 -4.90
C ASP A 83 -14.57 -3.31 -3.92
N ALA A 84 -15.10 -4.48 -4.30
CA ALA A 84 -15.92 -5.31 -3.40
C ALA A 84 -15.13 -5.82 -2.18
N ASP A 85 -13.90 -6.30 -2.37
CA ASP A 85 -13.06 -6.75 -1.26
C ASP A 85 -12.76 -5.57 -0.33
N ILE A 86 -12.31 -4.44 -0.87
CA ILE A 86 -12.02 -3.23 -0.08
C ILE A 86 -13.25 -2.81 0.74
N ALA A 87 -14.43 -2.75 0.13
CA ALA A 87 -15.67 -2.41 0.84
C ALA A 87 -16.04 -3.41 1.94
N SER A 88 -15.68 -4.69 1.80
CA SER A 88 -15.93 -5.73 2.80
C SER A 88 -14.96 -5.71 4.00
N ALA A 89 -13.86 -4.94 3.91
CA ALA A 89 -12.84 -4.83 4.96
C ALA A 89 -13.32 -3.97 6.14
N GLU A 90 -14.27 -4.49 6.91
CA GLU A 90 -14.80 -3.83 8.12
C GLU A 90 -13.70 -3.73 9.21
N GLY A 91 -13.69 -2.60 9.94
CA GLY A 91 -12.78 -2.40 11.08
C GLY A 91 -11.35 -1.99 10.71
N VAL A 92 -10.97 -2.00 9.44
CA VAL A 92 -9.69 -1.46 8.98
C VAL A 92 -9.76 0.07 8.95
N ARG A 93 -8.92 0.72 9.76
CA ARG A 93 -8.82 2.18 9.82
C ARG A 93 -7.75 2.69 8.87
N CYS A 94 -8.02 3.80 8.21
CA CYS A 94 -7.05 4.55 7.43
C CYS A 94 -6.80 5.90 8.08
N ASP A 95 -5.57 6.38 8.00
CA ASP A 95 -5.15 7.65 8.57
C ASP A 95 -5.03 8.74 7.50
N TRP A 96 -5.06 10.01 7.92
CA TRP A 96 -4.81 11.13 7.00
C TRP A 96 -3.47 11.01 6.28
N SER A 97 -2.42 10.52 6.97
CA SER A 97 -1.12 10.30 6.33
C SER A 97 -1.21 9.28 5.20
N GLU A 98 -2.08 8.29 5.32
CA GLU A 98 -2.31 7.23 4.32
C GLU A 98 -3.33 7.67 3.24
N ALA A 99 -3.88 8.88 3.34
CA ALA A 99 -4.93 9.35 2.45
C ALA A 99 -4.42 9.62 1.04
N GLU A 100 -3.12 9.87 0.88
CA GLU A 100 -2.50 10.26 -0.40
C GLU A 100 -3.15 11.51 -1.02
N LEU A 101 -3.68 12.40 -0.17
CA LEU A 101 -4.29 13.69 -0.53
C LEU A 101 -3.45 14.85 -0.01
N THR A 102 -3.35 15.91 -0.81
CA THR A 102 -2.58 17.13 -0.53
C THR A 102 -3.19 17.98 0.60
N TYR A 103 -2.40 18.92 1.13
CA TYR A 103 -2.95 19.93 2.04
C TYR A 103 -3.97 20.85 1.34
N ALA A 104 -3.81 21.07 0.04
CA ALA A 104 -4.76 21.83 -0.76
C ALA A 104 -6.11 21.08 -0.81
N ASP A 105 -6.10 19.77 -1.05
CA ASP A 105 -7.31 18.92 -1.01
C ASP A 105 -7.97 19.00 0.38
N ALA A 106 -7.20 18.94 1.46
CA ALA A 106 -7.72 19.10 2.82
C ALA A 106 -8.41 20.46 3.01
N THR A 107 -7.85 21.52 2.43
CA THR A 107 -8.41 22.88 2.49
C THR A 107 -9.70 22.99 1.72
N GLN A 108 -9.75 22.40 0.52
CA GLN A 108 -10.96 22.38 -0.31
C GLN A 108 -12.07 21.57 0.33
N LEU A 109 -11.76 20.38 0.85
CA LEU A 109 -12.70 19.53 1.59
C LEU A 109 -13.19 20.18 2.88
N ALA A 110 -12.32 20.91 3.58
CA ALA A 110 -12.71 21.70 4.75
C ALA A 110 -13.72 22.79 4.38
N SER A 111 -13.48 23.51 3.28
CA SER A 111 -14.42 24.49 2.74
C SER A 111 -15.75 23.85 2.35
N TYR A 112 -15.70 22.74 1.58
CA TYR A 112 -16.86 22.00 1.12
C TYR A 112 -17.74 21.48 2.27
N TRP A 113 -17.13 21.00 3.35
CA TRP A 113 -17.86 20.50 4.52
C TRP A 113 -18.18 21.56 5.57
N GLY A 114 -17.65 22.78 5.46
CA GLY A 114 -17.83 23.85 6.44
C GLY A 114 -17.10 23.59 7.77
N ASN A 115 -15.97 22.89 7.73
CA ASN A 115 -15.18 22.47 8.89
C ASN A 115 -13.79 23.14 8.90
N SER A 116 -13.05 23.02 10.02
CA SER A 116 -11.61 23.31 10.02
C SER A 116 -10.83 22.25 9.22
N ILE A 117 -9.60 22.58 8.83
CA ILE A 117 -8.73 21.67 8.06
C ILE A 117 -8.46 20.37 8.85
N GLU A 118 -8.22 20.46 10.15
CA GLU A 118 -7.95 19.27 10.99
C GLU A 118 -9.19 18.37 11.15
N GLU A 119 -10.38 18.96 11.24
CA GLU A 119 -11.64 18.21 11.21
C GLU A 119 -11.88 17.57 9.84
N ALA A 120 -11.52 18.25 8.74
CA ALA A 120 -11.61 17.69 7.40
C ALA A 120 -10.67 16.49 7.24
N LYS A 121 -9.40 16.60 7.65
CA LYS A 121 -8.44 15.49 7.65
C LYS A 121 -8.95 14.28 8.43
N SER A 122 -9.52 14.53 9.62
CA SER A 122 -10.12 13.48 10.45
C SER A 122 -11.31 12.82 9.75
N LYS A 123 -12.16 13.61 9.10
CA LYS A 123 -13.31 13.12 8.33
C LYS A 123 -12.89 12.33 7.08
N VAL A 124 -11.82 12.73 6.40
CA VAL A 124 -11.21 11.95 5.30
C VAL A 124 -10.79 10.57 5.80
N ALA A 125 -10.03 10.52 6.90
CA ALA A 125 -9.58 9.27 7.50
C ALA A 125 -10.76 8.33 7.82
N ASP A 126 -11.83 8.85 8.42
CA ASP A 126 -13.05 8.09 8.71
C ASP A 126 -13.77 7.59 7.43
N LEU A 127 -13.93 8.46 6.42
CA LEU A 127 -14.61 8.08 5.18
C LEU A 127 -13.81 7.05 4.39
N MET A 128 -12.49 7.24 4.25
CA MET A 128 -11.60 6.28 3.61
C MET A 128 -11.53 4.94 4.35
N SER A 129 -11.58 4.95 5.69
CA SER A 129 -11.72 3.71 6.47
C SER A 129 -12.96 2.92 6.07
N GLY A 130 -14.05 3.61 5.72
CA GLY A 130 -15.28 3.00 5.24
C GLY A 130 -15.21 2.50 3.80
N MET A 131 -14.80 3.34 2.86
CA MET A 131 -14.96 3.06 1.42
C MET A 131 -13.67 2.76 0.66
N GLY A 132 -12.50 2.98 1.24
CA GLY A 132 -11.21 2.94 0.55
C GLY A 132 -10.77 4.29 -0.02
N HIS A 133 -9.53 4.35 -0.49
CA HIS A 133 -8.93 5.55 -1.10
C HIS A 133 -9.54 5.84 -2.46
N LYS A 134 -9.47 4.89 -3.41
CA LYS A 134 -9.99 5.08 -4.77
C LYS A 134 -11.41 5.63 -4.76
N ARG A 135 -12.30 4.96 -4.00
CA ARG A 135 -13.71 5.34 -3.93
C ARG A 135 -13.93 6.70 -3.27
N PHE A 136 -13.12 7.05 -2.27
CA PHE A 136 -13.17 8.37 -1.66
C PHE A 136 -12.80 9.45 -2.68
N VAL A 137 -11.69 9.26 -3.40
CA VAL A 137 -11.21 10.21 -4.42
C VAL A 137 -12.27 10.41 -5.51
N GLU A 138 -12.85 9.33 -6.03
CA GLU A 138 -13.95 9.40 -7.00
C GLU A 138 -15.16 10.17 -6.45
N THR A 139 -15.54 9.92 -5.19
CA THR A 139 -16.74 10.51 -4.59
C THR A 139 -16.59 12.01 -4.34
N PHE A 140 -15.38 12.45 -4.00
CA PHE A 140 -15.11 13.84 -3.62
C PHE A 140 -14.26 14.60 -4.65
N ALA A 141 -14.07 14.04 -5.85
CA ALA A 141 -13.30 14.67 -6.91
C ALA A 141 -13.74 16.11 -7.17
N ASP A 142 -15.05 16.36 -7.30
CA ASP A 142 -15.60 17.71 -7.52
C ASP A 142 -15.34 18.67 -6.34
N ALA A 143 -15.25 18.15 -5.12
CA ALA A 143 -14.98 18.94 -3.93
C ALA A 143 -13.49 19.25 -3.75
N MET A 144 -12.62 18.45 -4.37
CA MET A 144 -11.16 18.62 -4.41
C MET A 144 -10.68 19.25 -5.73
N ALA A 145 -11.58 19.43 -6.69
CA ALA A 145 -11.29 20.10 -7.95
C ALA A 145 -11.09 21.60 -7.67
N ASP A 146 -9.86 22.06 -7.87
CA ASP A 146 -9.46 23.42 -7.57
C ASP A 146 -10.34 24.46 -8.30
N GLN A 147 -10.70 25.53 -7.60
CA GLN A 147 -11.35 26.70 -8.20
C GLN A 147 -10.35 27.69 -8.80
N THR A 148 -9.08 27.31 -8.94
CA THR A 148 -8.05 28.09 -9.63
C THR A 148 -7.48 27.33 -10.83
N GLU A 149 -7.68 27.88 -12.04
CA GLU A 149 -6.80 27.63 -13.19
C GLU A 149 -5.38 28.02 -12.77
N GLY A 150 -4.49 27.05 -12.61
CA GLY A 150 -3.09 27.34 -12.32
C GLY A 150 -2.29 26.10 -11.97
N ASP A 151 -1.50 25.64 -12.94
CA ASP A 151 -0.47 24.61 -12.85
C ASP A 151 -0.99 23.17 -12.70
N GLU A 152 -1.45 22.63 -13.83
CA GLU A 152 -1.37 21.21 -14.15
C GLU A 152 0.09 20.75 -13.97
N TYR A 153 0.43 20.33 -12.75
CA TYR A 153 1.62 19.53 -12.52
C TYR A 153 1.43 18.25 -13.33
N ASP A 154 2.35 17.97 -14.24
CA ASP A 154 2.41 16.70 -14.97
C ASP A 154 2.70 15.57 -13.95
N VAL A 155 1.63 15.09 -13.30
CA VAL A 155 1.65 14.03 -12.31
C VAL A 155 2.08 12.72 -12.96
N GLY A 156 1.77 12.53 -14.25
CA GLY A 156 2.10 11.32 -15.01
C GLY A 156 3.60 11.09 -15.12
N GLY A 157 4.34 12.05 -15.68
CA GLY A 157 5.78 11.89 -15.91
C GLY A 157 6.63 11.92 -14.64
N ASN A 158 6.21 12.67 -13.61
CA ASN A 158 6.95 12.75 -12.36
C ASN A 158 6.73 11.50 -11.49
N PHE A 159 5.52 10.95 -11.44
CA PHE A 159 5.27 9.79 -10.59
C PHE A 159 6.02 8.54 -11.07
N GLU A 160 6.14 8.31 -12.38
CA GLU A 160 6.95 7.23 -12.95
C GLU A 160 8.42 7.32 -12.52
N THR A 161 8.96 8.53 -12.37
CA THR A 161 10.32 8.73 -11.86
C THR A 161 10.46 8.27 -10.41
N TYR A 162 9.45 8.54 -9.57
CA TYR A 162 9.44 8.03 -8.19
C TYR A 162 9.40 6.51 -8.17
N VAL A 163 8.50 5.90 -8.93
CA VAL A 163 8.34 4.44 -9.02
C VAL A 163 9.63 3.75 -9.49
N ALA A 164 10.32 4.34 -10.46
CA ALA A 164 11.59 3.82 -10.97
C ALA A 164 12.80 4.09 -10.05
N SER A 165 12.62 4.89 -8.99
CA SER A 165 13.69 5.23 -8.06
C SER A 165 13.90 4.17 -6.97
N SER A 166 14.98 4.28 -6.21
CA SER A 166 15.24 3.42 -5.05
C SER A 166 14.53 3.88 -3.76
N TYR A 167 13.76 4.96 -3.83
CA TYR A 167 13.05 5.51 -2.68
C TYR A 167 11.71 4.81 -2.47
N GLY A 168 11.41 4.48 -1.22
CA GLY A 168 10.18 3.77 -0.87
C GLY A 168 9.12 4.67 -0.24
N TYR A 169 8.00 4.07 0.18
CA TYR A 169 6.89 4.77 0.83
C TYR A 169 7.31 5.48 2.12
N CYS A 170 8.12 4.82 2.95
CA CYS A 170 8.68 5.42 4.17
C CYS A 170 9.51 6.69 3.87
N ASP A 171 10.25 6.73 2.76
CA ASP A 171 11.00 7.91 2.34
C ASP A 171 10.05 9.06 1.98
N ALA A 172 9.00 8.76 1.21
CA ALA A 172 7.98 9.73 0.85
C ALA A 172 7.25 10.28 2.08
N LYS A 173 6.90 9.41 3.04
CA LYS A 173 6.31 9.77 4.33
C LYS A 173 7.21 10.72 5.13
N LYS A 174 8.51 10.44 5.16
CA LYS A 174 9.52 11.26 5.83
C LYS A 174 9.65 12.63 5.16
N ILE A 175 9.77 12.70 3.83
CA ILE A 175 9.80 13.98 3.10
C ILE A 175 8.50 14.77 3.31
N ALA A 176 7.33 14.13 3.17
CA ALA A 176 6.04 14.78 3.39
C ALA A 176 5.97 15.46 4.77
N SER A 177 6.47 14.79 5.81
CA SER A 177 6.53 15.37 7.16
C SER A 177 7.45 16.58 7.27
N VAL A 178 8.58 16.62 6.56
CA VAL A 178 9.51 17.78 6.57
C VAL A 178 8.82 19.02 5.99
N TRP A 179 8.09 18.83 4.89
CA TRP A 179 7.51 19.93 4.14
C TRP A 179 6.06 20.26 4.56
N GLY A 180 5.48 19.49 5.50
CA GLY A 180 4.09 19.64 5.91
C GLY A 180 3.10 19.29 4.79
N GLN A 181 3.49 18.40 3.89
CA GLN A 181 2.76 18.02 2.70
C GLN A 181 2.13 16.63 2.86
N SER A 182 1.39 16.19 1.84
CA SER A 182 0.91 14.82 1.76
C SER A 182 2.00 13.83 1.39
N ILE A 183 1.76 12.54 1.61
CA ILE A 183 2.68 11.50 1.14
C ILE A 183 2.78 11.52 -0.39
N LEU A 184 1.69 11.80 -1.12
CA LEU A 184 1.73 11.93 -2.58
C LEU A 184 2.67 13.07 -3.00
N ASP A 185 2.55 14.25 -2.40
CA ASP A 185 3.48 15.36 -2.62
C ASP A 185 4.92 14.99 -2.22
N GLY A 186 5.09 14.18 -1.17
CA GLY A 186 6.37 13.58 -0.80
C GLY A 186 6.96 12.72 -1.92
N LYS A 187 6.15 11.84 -2.54
CA LYS A 187 6.53 11.02 -3.70
C LYS A 187 6.93 11.91 -4.89
N LEU A 188 6.13 12.94 -5.20
CA LEU A 188 6.40 13.88 -6.29
C LEU A 188 7.61 14.77 -6.03
N THR A 189 7.88 15.13 -4.77
CA THR A 189 9.08 15.84 -4.35
C THR A 189 10.32 14.97 -4.54
N ILE A 190 10.23 13.68 -4.18
CA ILE A 190 11.31 12.71 -4.46
C ILE A 190 11.54 12.61 -5.96
N ALA A 191 10.49 12.38 -6.76
CA ALA A 191 10.59 12.32 -8.21
C ALA A 191 11.30 13.56 -8.80
N SER A 192 10.87 14.75 -8.39
CA SER A 192 11.44 16.01 -8.86
C SER A 192 12.94 16.11 -8.51
N LYS A 193 13.32 15.70 -7.30
CA LYS A 193 14.73 15.68 -6.88
C LYS A 193 15.55 14.62 -7.62
N VAL A 194 14.98 13.44 -7.89
CA VAL A 194 15.62 12.39 -8.67
C VAL A 194 15.87 12.86 -10.10
N SER A 195 14.85 13.41 -10.77
CA SER A 195 14.96 13.98 -12.13
C SER A 195 16.00 15.09 -12.22
N ALA A 196 16.13 15.91 -11.17
CA ALA A 196 17.12 16.97 -11.09
C ALA A 196 18.53 16.51 -10.67
N GLY A 197 18.74 15.23 -10.35
CA GLY A 197 20.01 14.71 -9.82
C GLY A 197 20.35 15.22 -8.41
N LEU A 198 19.33 15.62 -7.63
CA LEU A 198 19.44 16.21 -6.29
C LEU A 198 19.14 15.18 -5.18
N THR A 199 19.53 13.92 -5.37
CA THR A 199 19.25 12.84 -4.42
C THR A 199 19.85 13.08 -3.03
N ASP A 200 20.98 13.79 -2.93
CA ASP A 200 21.57 14.16 -1.64
C ASP A 200 20.65 15.07 -0.82
N LEU A 201 19.87 15.95 -1.48
CA LEU A 201 18.87 16.79 -0.82
C LEU A 201 17.62 16.00 -0.43
N ALA A 202 17.28 14.94 -1.16
CA ALA A 202 16.21 14.03 -0.74
C ALA A 202 16.63 13.26 0.52
N ASP A 203 17.85 12.72 0.50
CA ASP A 203 18.43 12.00 1.63
C ASP A 203 18.58 12.88 2.89
N ALA A 204 18.94 14.16 2.72
CA ALA A 204 19.03 15.11 3.82
C ALA A 204 17.68 15.39 4.48
N ASP A 205 16.63 15.58 3.68
CA ASP A 205 15.27 15.77 4.21
C ASP A 205 14.80 14.53 4.96
N ILE A 206 14.97 13.35 4.37
CA ILE A 206 14.61 12.07 5.00
C ILE A 206 15.33 11.92 6.35
N ALA A 207 16.63 12.19 6.40
CA ALA A 207 17.41 12.11 7.64
C ALA A 207 16.94 13.12 8.71
N SER A 208 16.37 14.26 8.30
CA SER A 208 15.87 15.29 9.22
C SER A 208 14.52 14.94 9.86
N ALA A 209 13.72 14.07 9.24
CA ALA A 209 12.41 13.63 9.74
C ALA A 209 12.53 12.55 10.82
N THR A 210 13.08 12.89 11.98
CA THR A 210 13.32 11.93 13.08
C THR A 210 12.07 11.53 13.85
N SER A 211 10.96 12.26 13.71
CA SER A 211 9.69 11.97 14.39
C SER A 211 8.75 11.06 13.61
N VAL A 212 9.12 10.68 12.39
CA VAL A 212 8.29 9.82 11.53
C VAL A 212 8.64 8.37 11.78
N SER A 213 7.64 7.60 12.22
CA SER A 213 7.74 6.15 12.29
C SER A 213 7.32 5.51 10.98
N CYS A 214 8.03 4.47 10.59
CA CYS A 214 7.71 3.61 9.49
C CYS A 214 7.39 2.20 9.98
N ASP A 215 6.49 1.53 9.27
CA ASP A 215 6.02 0.19 9.62
C ASP A 215 6.60 -0.86 8.68
N TRP A 216 6.58 -2.13 9.11
CA TRP A 216 7.00 -3.25 8.27
C TRP A 216 6.23 -3.31 6.94
N SER A 217 4.95 -2.94 6.94
CA SER A 217 4.12 -2.84 5.73
C SER A 217 4.61 -1.80 4.72
N GLU A 218 5.38 -0.82 5.17
CA GLU A 218 5.97 0.24 4.37
C GLU A 218 7.41 -0.10 3.96
N ALA A 219 7.90 -1.29 4.35
CA ALA A 219 9.26 -1.74 4.07
C ALA A 219 9.49 -2.14 2.62
N GLU A 220 8.41 -2.45 1.89
CA GLU A 220 8.51 -2.90 0.48
C GLU A 220 9.39 -4.15 0.34
N LEU A 221 9.40 -4.95 1.41
CA LEU A 221 10.10 -6.22 1.52
C LEU A 221 9.10 -7.37 1.64
N SER A 222 9.49 -8.51 1.07
CA SER A 222 8.71 -9.74 1.13
C SER A 222 8.83 -10.45 2.48
N TYR A 223 8.01 -11.46 2.70
CA TYR A 223 8.19 -12.36 3.85
C TYR A 223 9.54 -13.10 3.79
N ASP A 224 9.99 -13.50 2.60
CA ASP A 224 11.27 -14.18 2.42
C ASP A 224 12.45 -13.27 2.81
N ASP A 225 12.35 -11.97 2.51
CA ASP A 225 13.31 -10.96 2.96
C ASP A 225 13.32 -10.85 4.49
N ALA A 226 12.13 -10.89 5.12
CA ALA A 226 12.01 -10.90 6.57
C ALA A 226 12.71 -12.13 7.17
N GLN A 227 12.58 -13.30 6.54
CA GLN A 227 13.24 -14.53 6.97
C GLN A 227 14.76 -14.44 6.85
N ARG A 228 15.28 -13.91 5.73
CA ARG A 228 16.73 -13.69 5.52
C ARG A 228 17.30 -12.75 6.58
N LEU A 229 16.60 -11.65 6.85
CA LEU A 229 16.99 -10.68 7.89
C LEU A 229 16.90 -11.27 9.30
N ALA A 230 15.91 -12.12 9.56
CA ALA A 230 15.77 -12.84 10.83
C ALA A 230 16.95 -13.78 11.07
N ASP A 231 17.32 -14.58 10.06
CA ASP A 231 18.45 -15.49 10.11
C ASP A 231 19.77 -14.72 10.31
N PHE A 232 19.94 -13.61 9.58
CA PHE A 232 21.11 -12.74 9.70
C PHE A 232 21.25 -12.11 11.09
N TRP A 233 20.15 -11.65 11.68
CA TRP A 233 20.15 -11.04 13.00
C TRP A 233 20.08 -12.05 14.16
N GLY A 234 19.83 -13.32 13.89
CA GLY A 234 19.63 -14.36 14.91
C GLY A 234 18.34 -14.20 15.70
N ASN A 235 17.29 -13.66 15.07
CA ASN A 235 16.01 -13.32 15.70
C ASN A 235 14.86 -14.11 15.06
N SER A 236 13.67 -14.05 15.68
CA SER A 236 12.44 -14.49 15.00
C SER A 236 12.06 -13.55 13.85
N VAL A 237 11.24 -14.03 12.91
CA VAL A 237 10.73 -13.22 11.79
C VAL A 237 10.01 -11.97 12.28
N GLU A 238 9.17 -12.09 13.31
CA GLU A 238 8.42 -10.95 13.84
C GLU A 238 9.32 -9.90 14.51
N GLU A 239 10.37 -10.34 15.22
CA GLU A 239 11.38 -9.43 15.74
C GLU A 239 12.19 -8.77 14.61
N ALA A 240 12.49 -9.50 13.54
CA ALA A 240 13.17 -8.93 12.38
C ALA A 240 12.31 -7.84 11.72
N LYS A 241 11.03 -8.09 11.47
CA LYS A 241 10.09 -7.09 10.94
C LYS A 241 10.03 -5.83 11.81
N SER A 242 9.94 -5.99 13.13
CA SER A 242 9.96 -4.86 14.07
C SER A 242 11.28 -4.08 14.00
N LYS A 243 12.40 -4.78 13.85
CA LYS A 243 13.73 -4.16 13.70
C LYS A 243 13.87 -3.42 12.36
N VAL A 244 13.31 -3.94 11.27
CA VAL A 244 13.22 -3.25 9.98
C VAL A 244 12.45 -1.95 10.13
N ALA A 245 11.23 -2.01 10.67
CA ALA A 245 10.38 -0.83 10.91
C ALA A 245 11.12 0.25 11.71
N THR A 246 11.80 -0.16 12.79
CA THR A 246 12.64 0.73 13.61
C THR A 246 13.76 1.37 12.79
N ARG A 247 14.54 0.56 12.06
CA ARG A 247 15.67 1.07 11.26
C ARG A 247 15.22 1.99 10.15
N MET A 248 14.15 1.66 9.44
CA MET A 248 13.59 2.52 8.40
C MET A 248 13.08 3.84 8.96
N SER A 249 12.48 3.82 10.15
CA SER A 249 12.11 5.05 10.86
C SER A 249 13.33 5.94 11.11
N GLU A 250 14.49 5.36 11.41
CA GLU A 250 15.74 6.08 11.63
C GLU A 250 16.33 6.65 10.33
N ILE A 251 16.47 5.83 9.28
CA ILE A 251 17.32 6.14 8.12
C ILE A 251 16.60 6.25 6.78
N GLY A 252 15.31 5.93 6.72
CA GLY A 252 14.54 5.81 5.47
C GLY A 252 14.62 4.40 4.84
N HIS A 253 13.76 4.16 3.86
CA HIS A 253 13.67 2.91 3.11
C HIS A 253 14.92 2.70 2.25
N LYS A 254 15.25 3.64 1.36
CA LYS A 254 16.38 3.52 0.42
C LYS A 254 17.67 3.11 1.14
N ARG A 255 18.03 3.86 2.19
CA ARG A 255 19.26 3.62 2.97
C ARG A 255 19.22 2.29 3.73
N PHE A 256 18.06 1.87 4.19
CA PHE A 256 17.90 0.55 4.79
C PHE A 256 18.20 -0.55 3.78
N VAL A 257 17.57 -0.51 2.60
CA VAL A 257 17.80 -1.51 1.55
C VAL A 257 19.26 -1.52 1.11
N GLU A 258 19.88 -0.36 0.91
CA GLU A 258 21.31 -0.26 0.59
C GLU A 258 22.21 -0.87 1.67
N ALA A 259 21.90 -0.65 2.95
CA ALA A 259 22.69 -1.17 4.06
C ALA A 259 22.59 -2.70 4.22
N PHE A 260 21.49 -3.31 3.78
CA PHE A 260 21.21 -4.74 3.93
C PHE A 260 21.10 -5.49 2.60
N ASP A 261 21.48 -4.87 1.47
CA ASP A 261 21.41 -5.45 0.13
C ASP A 261 22.10 -6.83 0.03
N TYR A 262 23.22 -7.02 0.74
CA TYR A 262 23.92 -8.32 0.77
C TYR A 262 23.16 -9.43 1.51
N VAL A 263 22.21 -9.09 2.37
CA VAL A 263 21.33 -10.04 3.09
C VAL A 263 20.06 -10.31 2.28
N LEU A 264 19.58 -9.29 1.56
CA LEU A 264 18.33 -9.33 0.81
C LEU A 264 18.44 -10.08 -0.54
N ARG A 265 19.65 -10.41 -1.00
CA ARG A 265 19.89 -11.12 -2.28
C ARG A 265 19.87 -12.63 -2.13
#